data_AF-A0A5N9HUU5-F1
#
_entry.id   AF-A0A5N9HUU5-F1
#
_cell.length_a   1.000
_cell.length_b   1.000
_cell.length_c   1.000
_cell.angle_alpha   90.00
_cell.angle_beta   90.00
_cell.angle_gamma   90.00
#
_symmetry.space_group_name_H-M   'P 1'
#
loop_
_entity.id
_entity.type
_entity.pdbx_description
1 polymer ?
#
loop_
_entity_poly.entity_id
_entity_poly.type
_entity_poly.pdbx_seq_one_letter_code
_entity_poly.pdbx_strand_id
1 'polypeptide(L)'
;MTTISLELLSNSQSSGLLDARKQDELDPLSQIGDLFDLPPNLVYLDGNSLGAMPAGVPEKIQEAVTQGWRTELIRSWNDRGWHIMPLTLGNRLAPLMG
;
A
#
# COMPACT_ATOMS: atom_id res chain seq x y z
N MET A 1 28.21 -3.06 -12.84
CA MET A 1 26.74 -3.21 -13.02
C MET A 1 26.31 -2.08 -13.93
N THR A 2 25.92 -2.41 -15.16
CA THR A 2 25.47 -1.42 -16.14
C THR A 2 24.05 -1.02 -15.77
N THR A 3 23.87 0.16 -15.16
CA THR A 3 22.54 0.71 -14.89
C THR A 3 21.91 1.09 -16.22
N ILE A 4 20.94 0.31 -16.69
CA ILE A 4 20.09 0.73 -17.81
C ILE A 4 19.21 1.87 -17.27
N SER A 5 19.35 3.06 -17.83
CA SER A 5 18.52 4.21 -17.44
C SER A 5 17.07 3.96 -17.84
N LEU A 6 16.11 4.38 -17.01
CA LEU A 6 14.66 4.29 -17.32
C LEU A 6 14.31 4.96 -18.66
N GLU A 7 15.07 5.99 -19.06
CA GLU A 7 14.93 6.66 -20.36
C GLU A 7 15.23 5.75 -21.58
N LEU A 8 16.13 4.78 -21.43
CA LEU A 8 16.45 3.80 -22.49
C LEU A 8 15.33 2.76 -22.62
N LEU A 9 14.71 2.38 -21.51
CA LEU A 9 13.55 1.48 -21.51
C LEU A 9 12.29 2.16 -22.03
N SER A 10 12.07 3.44 -21.73
CA SER A 10 10.91 4.18 -22.23
C SER A 10 10.91 4.37 -23.75
N ASN A 11 12.09 4.49 -24.36
CA ASN A 11 12.26 4.65 -25.81
C ASN A 11 12.42 3.32 -26.58
N SER A 12 12.50 2.19 -25.88
CA SER A 12 12.67 0.88 -26.51
C SER A 12 11.35 0.37 -27.10
N GLN A 13 11.42 -0.15 -28.33
CA GLN A 13 10.30 -0.74 -29.09
C GLN A 13 10.41 -2.27 -29.15
N SER A 14 11.01 -2.90 -28.13
CA SER A 14 11.04 -4.35 -28.08
C SER A 14 9.61 -4.90 -27.96
N SER A 15 9.34 -6.03 -28.60
CA SER A 15 8.02 -6.67 -28.54
C SER A 15 7.56 -6.89 -27.10
N GLY A 16 8.47 -7.30 -26.22
CA GLY A 16 8.18 -7.51 -24.80
C GLY A 16 7.75 -6.24 -24.04
N LEU A 17 8.29 -5.07 -24.37
CA LEU A 17 7.87 -3.81 -23.74
C LEU A 17 6.51 -3.34 -24.26
N LEU A 18 6.23 -3.55 -25.55
CA LEU A 18 4.92 -3.27 -26.14
C LEU A 18 3.84 -4.16 -25.53
N ASP A 19 4.14 -5.45 -25.36
CA ASP A 19 3.23 -6.40 -24.72
C ASP A 19 2.99 -6.03 -23.26
N ALA A 20 4.03 -5.67 -22.50
CA ALA A 20 3.90 -5.25 -21.10
C ALA A 20 2.99 -4.02 -20.96
N ARG A 21 3.20 -2.97 -21.77
CA ARG A 21 2.35 -1.76 -21.77
C ARG A 21 0.89 -2.08 -22.07
N LYS A 22 0.64 -2.97 -23.03
CA LYS A 22 -0.71 -3.40 -23.36
C LYS A 22 -1.38 -4.14 -22.19
N GLN A 23 -0.61 -4.92 -21.43
CA GLN A 23 -1.14 -5.57 -20.23
C GLN A 23 -1.41 -4.58 -19.11
N ASP A 24 -0.56 -3.57 -18.92
CA ASP A 24 -0.81 -2.48 -17.95
C ASP A 24 -2.10 -1.71 -18.30
N GLU A 25 -2.33 -1.41 -19.59
CA GLU A 25 -3.55 -0.73 -20.07
C GLU A 25 -4.82 -1.56 -19.87
N LEU A 26 -4.72 -2.89 -19.90
CA LEU A 26 -5.84 -3.82 -19.77
C LEU A 26 -6.07 -4.29 -18.34
N ASP A 27 -5.18 -3.96 -17.39
CA ASP A 27 -5.28 -4.42 -16.02
C ASP A 27 -6.42 -3.71 -15.27
N PRO A 28 -7.49 -4.44 -14.87
CA PRO A 28 -8.58 -3.85 -14.08
C PRO A 28 -8.13 -3.40 -12.68
N LEU A 29 -6.94 -3.81 -12.22
CA LEU A 29 -6.36 -3.45 -10.94
C LEU A 29 -5.33 -2.32 -11.03
N SER A 30 -5.13 -1.72 -12.21
CA SER A 30 -4.11 -0.69 -12.46
C SER A 30 -4.14 0.48 -11.46
N GLN A 31 -5.32 0.84 -10.95
CA GLN A 31 -5.50 1.93 -9.98
C GLN A 31 -5.19 1.53 -8.52
N ILE A 32 -5.01 0.24 -8.22
CA ILE A 32 -4.69 -0.23 -6.85
C ILE A 32 -3.32 0.27 -6.41
N GLY A 33 -2.38 0.47 -7.35
CA GLY A 33 -1.07 1.03 -7.07
C GLY A 33 -1.14 2.39 -6.37
N ASP A 34 -2.14 3.22 -6.69
CA ASP A 34 -2.34 4.56 -6.11
C ASP A 34 -2.74 4.52 -4.63
N LEU A 35 -3.11 3.35 -4.11
CA LEU A 35 -3.41 3.16 -2.68
C LEU A 35 -2.13 3.05 -1.83
N PHE A 36 -0.94 3.05 -2.45
CA PHE A 36 0.34 2.86 -1.77
C PHE A 36 1.25 4.09 -1.94
N ASP A 37 1.97 4.41 -0.87
CA ASP A 37 2.97 5.47 -0.85
C ASP A 37 4.35 4.86 -1.11
N LEU A 38 4.84 5.02 -2.34
CA LEU A 38 6.14 4.54 -2.79
C LEU A 38 6.97 5.71 -3.35
N PRO A 39 8.31 5.70 -3.17
CA PRO A 39 9.19 6.65 -3.82
C PRO A 39 9.02 6.64 -5.36
N PRO A 40 9.08 7.81 -6.01
CA PRO A 40 8.96 7.88 -7.47
C PRO A 40 10.07 7.07 -8.14
N ASN A 41 9.74 6.39 -9.24
CA ASN A 41 10.64 5.56 -10.05
C ASN A 41 11.23 4.32 -9.35
N LEU A 42 10.71 3.93 -8.17
CA LEU A 42 11.11 2.69 -7.51
C LEU A 42 10.31 1.50 -8.07
N VAL A 43 11.01 0.49 -8.58
CA VAL A 43 10.41 -0.82 -8.88
C VAL A 43 10.60 -1.72 -7.66
N TYR A 44 9.57 -1.83 -6.83
CA TYR A 44 9.63 -2.54 -5.55
C TYR A 44 9.18 -4.01 -5.69
N LEU A 45 10.14 -4.93 -5.74
CA LEU A 45 9.92 -6.37 -5.97
C LEU A 45 10.13 -7.25 -4.72
N ASP A 46 10.03 -6.68 -3.52
CA ASP A 46 10.23 -7.40 -2.24
C ASP A 46 9.00 -7.29 -1.31
N GLY A 47 7.82 -7.08 -1.90
CA GLY A 47 6.55 -6.93 -1.18
C GLY A 47 6.10 -8.17 -0.39
N ASN A 48 6.65 -9.35 -0.73
CA ASN A 48 6.44 -10.59 0.00
C ASN A 48 7.16 -10.64 1.36
N SER A 49 8.21 -9.83 1.52
CA SER A 49 8.96 -9.70 2.77
C SER A 49 8.36 -8.58 3.62
N LEU A 50 8.21 -7.40 3.03
CA LEU A 50 7.56 -6.25 3.64
C LEU A 50 6.65 -5.56 2.62
N GLY A 51 5.35 -5.53 2.90
CA GLY A 51 4.39 -4.86 2.03
C GLY A 51 4.65 -3.36 1.91
N ALA A 52 4.40 -2.79 0.73
CA ALA A 52 4.43 -1.34 0.53
C ALA A 52 3.45 -0.64 1.48
N MET A 53 3.80 0.57 1.93
CA MET A 53 2.97 1.33 2.87
C MET A 53 1.68 1.78 2.17
N PRO A 54 0.49 1.44 2.68
CA PRO A 54 -0.74 2.05 2.19
C PRO A 54 -0.77 3.55 2.52
N ALA A 55 -1.17 4.38 1.55
CA ALA A 55 -1.05 5.84 1.62
C ALA A 55 -1.79 6.48 2.82
N GLY A 56 -2.87 5.86 3.30
CA GLY A 56 -3.64 6.34 4.45
C GLY A 56 -3.08 5.98 5.84
N VAL A 57 -2.08 5.11 5.93
CA VAL A 57 -1.57 4.62 7.23
C VAL A 57 -0.89 5.73 8.06
N PRO A 58 -0.01 6.60 7.51
CA PRO A 58 0.63 7.65 8.29
C PRO A 58 -0.36 8.55 9.04
N GLU A 59 -1.42 8.98 8.36
CA GLU A 59 -2.48 9.81 8.97
C GLU A 59 -3.17 9.07 10.12
N LYS A 60 -3.53 7.79 9.92
CA LYS A 60 -4.21 6.99 10.96
C LYS A 60 -3.34 6.72 12.18
N ILE A 61 -2.04 6.48 11.97
CA ILE A 61 -1.09 6.34 13.09
C ILE A 61 -0.95 7.67 13.84
N GLN A 62 -0.84 8.79 13.12
CA GLN A 62 -0.75 10.10 13.74
C GLN A 62 -2.02 10.44 14.55
N GLU A 63 -3.20 10.15 14.02
CA GLU A 63 -4.48 10.32 14.71
C GLU A 63 -4.53 9.48 16.01
N ALA A 64 -4.16 8.20 15.93
CA ALA A 64 -4.14 7.29 17.08
C ALA A 64 -3.20 7.78 18.19
N VAL A 65 -2.03 8.31 17.84
CA VAL A 65 -1.05 8.82 18.82
C VAL A 65 -1.48 10.17 19.40
N THR A 66 -1.87 11.12 18.55
CA THR A 66 -2.07 12.52 18.96
C THR A 66 -3.45 12.77 19.56
N GLN A 67 -4.51 12.27 18.93
CA GLN A 67 -5.87 12.43 19.43
C GLN A 67 -6.22 11.30 20.39
N GLY A 68 -5.98 10.06 19.98
CA GLY A 68 -6.30 8.89 20.81
C GLY A 68 -5.48 8.83 22.09
N TRP A 69 -4.18 8.58 21.98
CA TRP A 69 -3.36 8.31 23.16
C TRP A 69 -3.08 9.56 23.97
N ARG A 70 -2.53 10.61 23.36
CA ARG A 70 -2.13 11.83 24.07
C ARG A 70 -3.31 12.60 24.67
N THR A 71 -4.44 12.70 23.97
CA THR A 71 -5.54 13.61 24.34
C THR A 71 -6.68 12.88 25.05
N GLU A 72 -7.16 11.79 24.47
CA GLU A 72 -8.32 11.05 25.00
C GLU A 72 -7.95 10.00 26.05
N LEU A 73 -6.67 9.60 26.10
CA LEU A 73 -6.10 8.71 27.10
C LEU A 73 -6.89 7.39 27.17
N ILE A 74 -7.18 6.92 28.39
CA ILE A 74 -7.89 5.66 28.64
C ILE A 74 -9.28 5.61 27.99
N ARG A 75 -9.92 6.76 27.72
CA ARG A 75 -11.24 6.78 27.11
C ARG A 75 -11.25 6.22 25.69
N SER A 76 -10.13 6.37 24.95
CA SER A 76 -9.95 5.81 23.61
C SER A 76 -10.18 4.30 23.54
N TRP A 77 -10.00 3.57 24.66
CA TRP A 77 -10.38 2.16 24.70
C TRP A 77 -11.83 1.95 24.29
N ASN A 78 -12.75 2.77 24.80
CA ASN A 78 -14.18 2.69 24.52
C ASN A 78 -14.58 3.63 23.37
N ASP A 79 -14.25 4.92 23.48
CA ASP A 79 -14.70 5.98 22.56
C ASP A 79 -14.22 5.75 21.12
N ARG A 80 -13.02 5.17 20.95
CA ARG A 80 -12.43 4.83 19.63
C ARG A 80 -12.49 3.33 19.32
N GLY A 81 -13.12 2.54 20.20
CA GLY A 81 -13.29 1.11 19.99
C GLY A 81 -12.00 0.29 20.00
N TRP A 82 -10.90 0.75 20.62
CA TRP A 82 -9.65 -0.04 20.64
C TRP A 82 -9.83 -1.42 21.27
N HIS A 83 -10.76 -1.56 22.24
CA HIS A 83 -11.08 -2.85 22.86
C HIS A 83 -11.66 -3.89 21.89
N ILE A 84 -12.37 -3.46 20.85
CA ILE A 84 -12.98 -4.37 19.84
C ILE A 84 -12.16 -4.48 18.57
N MET A 85 -11.17 -3.61 18.37
CA MET A 85 -10.40 -3.52 17.12
C MET A 85 -9.77 -4.85 16.67
N PRO A 86 -9.22 -5.72 17.55
CA PRO A 86 -8.75 -7.04 17.13
C PRO A 86 -9.85 -7.91 16.53
N LEU A 87 -11.07 -7.85 17.07
CA LEU A 87 -12.22 -8.60 16.56
C LEU A 87 -12.68 -8.04 15.21
N THR A 88 -12.76 -6.72 15.08
CA THR A 88 -13.10 -6.06 13.81
C THR A 88 -12.08 -6.39 12.73
N LEU A 89 -10.78 -6.40 13.05
CA LEU A 89 -9.73 -6.80 12.12
C LEU A 89 -9.86 -8.27 11.73
N GLY A 90 -10.06 -9.17 12.69
CA GLY A 90 -10.27 -10.59 12.43
C GLY A 90 -11.43 -10.82 11.46
N ASN A 91 -12.57 -10.16 11.68
CA ASN A 91 -13.74 -10.25 10.79
C ASN A 91 -13.44 -9.76 9.36
N ARG A 92 -12.59 -8.74 9.21
CA ARG A 92 -12.17 -8.24 7.88
C ARG A 92 -11.23 -9.19 7.15
N LEU A 93 -10.39 -9.92 7.89
CA LEU A 93 -9.44 -10.88 7.34
C LEU A 93 -10.08 -12.23 7.03
N ALA A 94 -11.17 -12.61 7.73
CA ALA A 94 -11.80 -13.92 7.61
C ALA A 94 -12.12 -14.35 6.15
N PRO A 95 -12.69 -13.49 5.27
CA PRO A 95 -12.96 -13.88 3.88
C PRO A 95 -11.71 -14.26 3.06
N LEU A 96 -10.51 -13.87 3.51
CA LEU A 96 -9.25 -14.17 2.83
C LEU A 96 -8.61 -15.50 3.31
N MET A 97 -9.12 -16.09 4.39
CA MET A 97 -8.51 -17.27 5.03
C MET A 97 -9.40 -18.53 5.00
N GLY A 98 -10.68 -18.39 4.65
CA GLY A 98 -11.66 -19.49 4.70
C GLY A 98 -12.14 -19.78 6.12
#